data_AF-A0A257W803-F1
#
_entry.id   AF-A0A257W803-F1
#
_cell.length_a   1.000
_cell.length_b   1.000
_cell.length_c   1.000
_cell.angle_alpha   90.00
_cell.angle_beta   90.00
_cell.angle_gamma   90.00
#
_symmetry.space_group_name_H-M   'P 1'
#
loop_
_entity.id
_entity.type
_entity.pdbx_description
1 polymer ?
#
loop_
_entity_poly.entity_id
_entity_poly.type
_entity_poly.pdbx_seq_one_letter_code
_entity_poly.pdbx_strand_id
1 'polypeptide(L)'
;MQPDGLGPVSSRGTKACETSRLVMIPRIALFVARWALTAWIGAAVLFVVVGIREVTSPDLSSEVKDRLATLRFPFFYAAGFGLVGVTWLAGLFCRVNHSFSRRRQWLVLGLVTIALVGMAADYISIYCPLAELVTPPGKPRTQQFMELHRWSARVNTVNLLLCMAAATLLNWPVARAPVALPESH
;
A
#
# COMPACT_ATOMS: atom_id res chain seq x y z
N MET A 1 35.00 -60.40 -13.03
CA MET A 1 34.72 -59.09 -13.67
C MET A 1 33.21 -58.91 -13.68
N GLN A 2 32.70 -58.16 -12.70
CA GLN A 2 31.29 -57.73 -12.60
C GLN A 2 31.30 -56.20 -12.81
N PRO A 3 30.41 -55.62 -13.63
CA PRO A 3 30.41 -54.18 -13.83
C PRO A 3 29.68 -53.51 -12.67
N ASP A 4 30.37 -52.58 -12.03
CA ASP A 4 29.82 -51.63 -11.06
C ASP A 4 28.79 -50.72 -11.74
N GLY A 5 27.51 -50.93 -11.42
CA GLY A 5 26.38 -50.20 -11.99
C GLY A 5 25.74 -49.26 -10.98
N LEU A 6 26.17 -47.99 -11.02
CA LEU A 6 25.40 -46.77 -10.70
C LEU A 6 24.39 -46.87 -9.53
N GLY A 7 24.85 -46.47 -8.34
CA GLY A 7 23.98 -46.14 -7.22
C GLY A 7 23.03 -44.96 -7.52
N PRO A 8 21.87 -44.90 -6.86
CA PRO A 8 20.79 -43.97 -7.19
C PRO A 8 21.22 -42.51 -6.98
N VAL A 9 21.03 -41.70 -8.02
CA VAL A 9 21.19 -40.24 -7.97
C VAL A 9 20.31 -39.68 -6.86
N SER A 10 20.95 -39.02 -5.89
CA SER A 10 20.33 -38.47 -4.68
C SER A 10 19.23 -37.46 -4.99
N SER A 11 17.96 -37.89 -4.89
CA SER A 11 16.75 -37.06 -5.00
C SER A 11 16.52 -36.11 -3.81
N ARG A 12 17.46 -36.03 -2.86
CA ARG A 12 17.37 -35.16 -1.67
C ARG A 12 17.73 -33.71 -1.97
N GLY A 13 18.61 -33.44 -2.94
CA GLY A 13 19.08 -32.10 -3.25
C GLY A 13 18.01 -31.19 -3.89
N THR A 14 17.18 -31.75 -4.78
CA THR A 14 16.10 -31.02 -5.45
C THR A 14 14.96 -30.66 -4.50
N LYS A 15 14.58 -31.59 -3.61
CA LYS A 15 13.52 -31.35 -2.60
C LYS A 15 13.89 -30.26 -1.61
N ALA A 16 15.16 -30.17 -1.17
CA ALA A 16 15.60 -29.15 -0.22
C ALA A 16 15.59 -27.73 -0.83
N CYS A 17 15.98 -27.59 -2.10
CA CYS A 17 15.94 -26.32 -2.83
C CYS A 17 14.49 -25.84 -3.07
N GLU A 18 13.61 -26.77 -3.43
CA GLU A 18 12.18 -26.50 -3.67
C GLU A 18 11.45 -26.10 -2.38
N THR A 19 11.72 -26.80 -1.27
CA THR A 19 11.16 -26.48 0.06
C THR A 19 11.63 -25.10 0.55
N SER A 20 12.88 -24.72 0.25
CA SER A 20 13.42 -23.40 0.61
C SER A 20 12.77 -22.25 -0.18
N ARG A 21 12.51 -22.44 -1.48
CA ARG A 21 11.81 -21.45 -2.32
C ARG A 21 10.36 -21.24 -1.89
N LEU A 22 9.66 -22.31 -1.52
CA LEU A 22 8.27 -22.28 -1.07
C LEU A 22 8.08 -21.46 0.23
N VAL A 23 9.09 -21.41 1.10
CA VAL A 23 9.05 -20.63 2.35
C VAL A 23 9.57 -19.20 2.18
N MET A 24 10.43 -18.95 1.19
CA MET A 24 11.03 -17.63 0.95
C MET A 24 10.06 -16.65 0.26
N ILE A 25 9.31 -17.11 -0.74
CA ILE A 25 8.36 -16.26 -1.51
C ILE A 25 7.33 -15.56 -0.60
N PRO A 26 6.65 -16.25 0.33
CA PRO A 26 5.65 -15.61 1.19
C PRO A 26 6.25 -14.63 2.20
N ARG A 27 7.52 -14.82 2.58
CA ARG A 27 8.24 -13.91 3.49
C ARG A 27 8.62 -12.63 2.78
N ILE A 28 9.17 -12.73 1.56
CA ILE A 28 9.48 -11.58 0.72
C ILE A 28 8.21 -10.81 0.39
N ALA A 29 7.15 -11.51 -0.02
CA ALA A 29 5.86 -10.89 -0.29
C ALA A 29 5.32 -10.13 0.93
N LEU A 30 5.41 -10.71 2.14
CA LEU A 30 4.95 -10.05 3.35
C LEU A 30 5.80 -8.82 3.69
N PHE A 31 7.12 -8.91 3.50
CA PHE A 31 8.01 -7.77 3.65
C PHE A 31 7.65 -6.64 2.68
N VAL A 32 7.49 -6.96 1.39
CA VAL A 32 7.11 -5.99 0.35
C VAL A 32 5.77 -5.35 0.64
N ALA A 33 4.75 -6.13 1.06
CA ALA A 33 3.44 -5.61 1.42
C ALA A 33 3.51 -4.62 2.60
N ARG A 34 4.29 -4.94 3.63
CA ARG A 34 4.50 -4.06 4.79
C ARG A 34 5.22 -2.77 4.40
N TRP A 35 6.31 -2.90 3.65
CA TRP A 35 7.12 -1.77 3.22
C TRP A 35 6.31 -0.84 2.30
N ALA A 36 5.65 -1.38 1.27
CA ALA A 36 4.93 -0.57 0.29
C ALA A 36 3.76 0.19 0.92
N LEU A 37 2.96 -0.47 1.77
CA LEU A 37 1.82 0.19 2.40
C LEU A 37 2.23 1.26 3.42
N THR A 38 3.29 1.01 4.20
CA THR A 38 3.80 2.00 5.15
C THR A 38 4.49 3.17 4.45
N ALA A 39 5.23 2.90 3.36
CA ALA A 39 5.80 3.94 2.50
C ALA A 39 4.71 4.83 1.90
N TRP A 40 3.60 4.26 1.43
CA TRP A 40 2.47 5.04 0.93
C TRP A 40 1.88 5.95 2.00
N ILE A 41 1.62 5.43 3.20
CA ILE A 41 1.09 6.25 4.32
C ILE A 41 2.02 7.42 4.62
N GLY A 42 3.34 7.17 4.68
CA GLY A 42 4.33 8.22 4.90
C GLY A 42 4.33 9.28 3.78
N ALA A 43 4.31 8.83 2.52
CA ALA A 43 4.23 9.71 1.36
C ALA A 43 2.94 10.57 1.37
N ALA A 44 1.80 9.97 1.75
CA ALA A 44 0.53 10.66 1.79
C ALA A 44 0.49 11.74 2.88
N VAL A 45 0.99 11.44 4.08
CA VAL A 45 1.11 12.42 5.17
C VAL A 45 2.05 13.56 4.76
N LEU A 46 3.21 13.24 4.17
CA LEU A 46 4.15 14.25 3.70
C LEU A 46 3.53 15.17 2.64
N PHE A 47 2.79 14.59 1.69
CA PHE A 47 2.06 15.35 0.68
C PHE A 47 1.07 16.35 1.30
N VAL A 48 0.30 15.92 2.30
CA VAL A 48 -0.64 16.80 3.00
C VAL A 48 0.08 17.92 3.76
N VAL A 49 1.15 17.60 4.49
CA VAL A 49 1.93 18.61 5.23
C VAL A 49 2.51 19.67 4.29
N VAL A 50 3.10 19.24 3.17
CA VAL A 50 3.64 20.15 2.16
C VAL A 50 2.52 20.98 1.52
N GLY A 51 1.41 20.33 1.16
CA GLY A 51 0.25 21.00 0.57
C GLY A 51 -0.34 22.07 1.48
N ILE A 52 -0.51 21.78 2.78
CA ILE A 52 -0.99 22.76 3.77
C ILE A 52 -0.05 23.95 3.82
N ARG A 53 1.27 23.73 3.97
CA ARG A 53 2.25 24.82 4.03
C ARG A 53 2.17 25.75 2.83
N GLU A 54 1.97 25.20 1.64
CA GLU A 54 1.89 25.98 0.41
C GLU A 54 0.61 26.79 0.31
N VAL A 55 -0.55 26.17 0.59
CA VAL A 55 -1.82 26.90 0.50
C VAL A 55 -1.92 28.01 1.54
N THR A 56 -1.31 27.81 2.72
CA THR A 56 -1.24 28.83 3.79
C THR A 56 -0.14 29.87 3.60
N SER A 57 0.82 29.63 2.69
CA SER A 57 1.93 30.58 2.48
C SER A 57 1.40 31.88 1.85
N PRO A 58 1.69 33.05 2.46
CA PRO A 58 1.32 34.34 1.89
C PRO A 58 2.17 34.70 0.66
N ASP A 59 3.37 34.12 0.55
CA ASP A 59 4.34 34.45 -0.51
C ASP A 59 3.97 33.84 -1.87
N LEU A 60 3.05 32.87 -1.88
CA LEU A 60 2.62 32.19 -3.09
C LEU A 60 1.31 32.80 -3.61
N SER A 61 1.32 33.22 -4.88
CA SER A 61 0.09 33.64 -5.55
C SER A 61 -0.87 32.47 -5.74
N SER A 62 -2.16 32.76 -5.83
CA SER A 62 -3.19 31.74 -6.12
C SER A 62 -2.90 30.97 -7.41
N GLU A 63 -2.30 31.64 -8.40
CA GLU A 63 -1.91 31.03 -9.67
C GLU A 63 -0.81 29.96 -9.49
N VAL A 64 0.21 30.27 -8.69
CA VAL A 64 1.30 29.33 -8.40
C VAL A 64 0.77 28.14 -7.60
N LYS A 65 -0.12 28.38 -6.62
CA LYS A 65 -0.79 27.33 -5.85
C LYS A 65 -1.58 26.37 -6.75
N ASP A 66 -2.32 26.90 -7.72
CA ASP A 66 -3.07 26.08 -8.68
C ASP A 66 -2.16 25.24 -9.58
N ARG A 67 -1.07 25.82 -10.08
CA ARG A 67 -0.08 25.08 -10.90
C ARG A 67 0.61 23.98 -10.09
N LEU A 68 0.98 24.26 -8.85
CA LEU A 68 1.60 23.26 -7.98
C LEU A 68 0.64 22.10 -7.69
N ALA A 69 -0.64 22.40 -7.45
CA ALA A 69 -1.65 21.37 -7.26
C ALA A 69 -1.78 20.48 -8.51
N THR A 70 -2.07 21.06 -9.68
CA THR A 70 -2.28 20.30 -10.92
C THR A 70 -1.07 19.47 -11.35
N LEU A 71 0.15 19.92 -11.03
CA LEU A 71 1.36 19.14 -11.28
C LEU A 71 1.54 17.96 -10.33
N ARG A 72 1.20 18.11 -9.05
CA ARG A 72 1.56 17.12 -8.02
C ARG A 72 0.52 16.04 -7.78
N PHE A 73 -0.76 16.39 -7.90
CA PHE A 73 -1.84 15.43 -7.69
C PHE A 73 -1.71 14.17 -8.59
N PRO A 74 -1.35 14.26 -9.89
CA PRO A 74 -1.12 13.08 -10.71
C PRO A 74 -0.05 12.13 -10.14
N PHE A 75 1.08 12.67 -9.67
CA PHE A 75 2.13 11.87 -9.05
C PHE A 75 1.71 11.29 -7.70
N PHE A 76 0.90 12.01 -6.93
CA PHE A 76 0.31 11.51 -5.69
C PHE A 76 -0.56 10.28 -5.94
N TYR A 77 -1.48 10.35 -6.92
CA TYR A 77 -2.31 9.19 -7.28
C TYR A 77 -1.46 8.05 -7.87
N ALA A 78 -0.48 8.35 -8.73
CA ALA A 78 0.40 7.33 -9.28
C ALA A 78 1.18 6.58 -8.19
N ALA A 79 1.72 7.31 -7.19
CA ALA A 79 2.37 6.70 -6.03
C ALA A 79 1.37 5.88 -5.19
N GLY A 80 0.15 6.38 -5.01
CA GLY A 80 -0.94 5.68 -4.31
C GLY A 80 -1.29 4.36 -4.96
N PHE A 81 -1.69 4.39 -6.24
CA PHE A 81 -1.98 3.17 -7.01
C PHE A 81 -0.80 2.22 -7.07
N GLY A 82 0.41 2.74 -7.28
CA GLY A 82 1.62 1.92 -7.37
C GLY A 82 1.89 1.17 -6.06
N LEU A 83 2.03 1.88 -4.94
CA LEU A 83 2.42 1.28 -3.67
C LEU A 83 1.30 0.45 -3.03
N VAL A 84 0.05 0.92 -3.10
CA VAL A 84 -1.11 0.18 -2.60
C VAL A 84 -1.40 -1.03 -3.50
N GLY A 85 -1.21 -0.91 -4.82
CA GLY A 85 -1.31 -2.01 -5.77
C GLY A 85 -0.23 -3.08 -5.56
N VAL A 86 1.02 -2.67 -5.33
CA VAL A 86 2.11 -3.60 -4.94
C VAL A 86 1.76 -4.33 -3.64
N THR A 87 1.20 -3.63 -2.66
CA THR A 87 0.72 -4.25 -1.42
C THR A 87 -0.35 -5.30 -1.69
N TRP A 88 -1.32 -4.97 -2.56
CA TRP A 88 -2.39 -5.89 -2.95
C TRP A 88 -1.84 -7.15 -3.63
N LEU A 89 -0.97 -6.99 -4.63
CA LEU A 89 -0.34 -8.10 -5.35
C LEU A 89 0.49 -8.97 -4.40
N ALA A 90 1.36 -8.37 -3.60
CA ALA A 90 2.16 -9.08 -2.60
C ALA A 90 1.27 -9.80 -1.57
N GLY A 91 0.13 -9.21 -1.19
CA GLY A 91 -0.88 -9.81 -0.35
C GLY A 91 -1.50 -11.09 -0.93
N LEU A 92 -1.61 -11.23 -2.26
CA LEU A 92 -2.06 -12.48 -2.90
C LEU A 92 -1.02 -13.60 -2.77
N PHE A 93 0.27 -13.28 -2.86
CA PHE A 93 1.37 -14.25 -2.73
C PHE A 93 1.69 -14.64 -1.29
N CYS A 94 1.26 -13.85 -0.29
CA CYS A 94 1.42 -14.16 1.14
C CYS A 94 0.60 -15.36 1.63
N ARG A 95 -0.31 -15.91 0.82
CA ARG A 95 -1.31 -16.95 1.20
C ARG A 95 -0.71 -18.26 1.73
N VAL A 96 0.61 -18.44 1.58
CA VAL A 96 1.32 -19.68 1.96
C VAL A 96 2.06 -19.54 3.30
N ASN A 97 1.94 -18.41 4.01
CA ASN A 97 2.62 -18.22 5.30
C ASN A 97 1.72 -18.61 6.49
N HIS A 98 2.02 -19.75 7.13
CA HIS A 98 1.34 -20.20 8.35
C HIS A 98 1.42 -19.22 9.54
N SER A 99 2.36 -18.27 9.51
CA SER A 99 2.48 -17.26 10.56
C SER A 99 1.41 -16.16 10.47
N PHE A 100 0.66 -16.06 9.36
CA PHE A 100 -0.31 -14.99 9.14
C PHE A 100 -1.71 -15.58 8.95
N SER A 101 -2.65 -15.26 9.83
CA SER A 101 -3.98 -15.88 9.79
C SER A 101 -4.72 -15.51 8.50
N ARG A 102 -5.37 -16.49 7.87
CA ARG A 102 -6.14 -16.29 6.63
C ARG A 102 -7.20 -15.19 6.78
N ARG A 103 -7.88 -15.11 7.93
CA ARG A 103 -8.87 -14.07 8.22
C ARG A 103 -8.25 -12.67 8.13
N ARG A 104 -7.09 -12.48 8.76
CA ARG A 104 -6.38 -11.20 8.77
C ARG A 104 -5.90 -10.81 7.38
N GLN A 105 -5.47 -11.80 6.59
CA GLN A 105 -5.11 -11.58 5.19
C GLN A 105 -6.28 -11.12 4.33
N TRP A 106 -7.45 -11.76 4.46
CA TRP A 106 -8.65 -11.34 3.73
C TRP A 106 -9.13 -9.95 4.14
N LEU A 107 -9.04 -9.62 5.44
CA LEU A 107 -9.33 -8.27 5.91
C LEU A 107 -8.38 -7.24 5.29
N VAL A 108 -7.06 -7.49 5.30
CA VAL A 108 -6.08 -6.60 4.67
C VAL A 108 -6.38 -6.44 3.17
N LEU A 109 -6.59 -7.55 2.45
CA LEU A 109 -6.91 -7.49 1.02
C LEU A 109 -8.20 -6.71 0.75
N GLY A 110 -9.25 -6.93 1.55
CA GLY A 110 -10.50 -6.19 1.43
C GLY A 110 -10.32 -4.69 1.66
N LEU A 111 -9.63 -4.30 2.74
CA LEU A 111 -9.34 -2.89 3.03
C LEU A 111 -8.53 -2.22 1.91
N VAL A 112 -7.48 -2.89 1.43
CA VAL A 112 -6.61 -2.40 0.35
C VAL A 112 -7.38 -2.31 -0.97
N THR A 113 -8.26 -3.28 -1.28
CA THR A 113 -9.14 -3.21 -2.46
C THR A 113 -10.10 -2.04 -2.38
N ILE A 114 -10.76 -1.83 -1.23
CA ILE A 114 -11.66 -0.68 -1.04
C ILE A 114 -10.88 0.63 -1.20
N ALA A 115 -9.66 0.72 -0.66
CA ALA A 115 -8.82 1.90 -0.83
C ALA A 115 -8.44 2.15 -2.30
N LEU A 116 -8.07 1.12 -3.06
CA LEU A 116 -7.76 1.24 -4.49
C LEU A 116 -8.97 1.70 -5.31
N VAL A 117 -10.14 1.12 -5.05
CA VAL A 117 -11.40 1.53 -5.70
C VAL A 117 -11.74 2.98 -5.31
N GLY A 118 -11.59 3.33 -4.04
CA GLY A 118 -11.79 4.68 -3.53
C GLY A 118 -10.86 5.70 -4.20
N MET A 119 -9.58 5.36 -4.39
CA MET A 119 -8.63 6.21 -5.12
C MET A 119 -9.00 6.37 -6.58
N ALA A 120 -9.48 5.31 -7.25
CA ALA A 120 -9.93 5.37 -8.64
C ALA A 120 -11.15 6.26 -8.80
N ALA A 121 -12.14 6.09 -7.92
CA ALA A 121 -13.32 6.93 -7.89
C ALA A 121 -12.96 8.41 -7.59
N ASP A 122 -12.09 8.67 -6.62
CA ASP A 122 -11.62 10.03 -6.31
C ASP A 122 -10.90 10.67 -7.50
N TYR A 123 -10.01 9.93 -8.15
CA TYR A 123 -9.27 10.43 -9.31
C TYR A 123 -10.21 10.85 -10.44
N ILE A 124 -11.15 9.97 -10.82
CA ILE A 124 -12.02 10.17 -11.98
C ILE A 124 -13.12 11.19 -11.67
N SER A 125 -13.79 11.05 -10.52
CA SER A 125 -15.02 11.78 -10.22
C SER A 125 -14.79 13.06 -9.43
N ILE A 126 -13.63 13.25 -8.80
CA ILE A 126 -13.37 14.43 -7.96
C ILE A 126 -12.16 15.20 -8.48
N TYR A 127 -11.00 14.56 -8.62
CA TYR A 127 -9.78 15.24 -9.06
C TYR A 127 -9.88 15.79 -10.48
N CYS A 128 -10.29 14.98 -11.47
CA CYS A 128 -10.39 15.45 -12.86
C CYS A 128 -11.30 16.69 -12.99
N PRO A 129 -12.55 16.70 -12.46
CA PRO A 129 -13.39 17.90 -12.46
C PRO A 129 -12.78 19.08 -11.70
N LEU A 130 -12.10 18.81 -10.57
CA LEU A 130 -11.44 19.86 -9.79
C LEU A 130 -10.29 20.50 -10.58
N ALA A 131 -9.52 19.72 -11.33
CA ALA A 131 -8.43 20.19 -12.19
C ALA A 131 -8.94 21.08 -13.33
N GLU A 132 -10.08 20.75 -13.93
CA GLU A 132 -10.74 21.57 -14.95
C GLU A 132 -11.18 22.94 -14.39
N LEU A 133 -11.75 22.95 -13.17
CA LEU A 133 -12.20 24.18 -12.53
C LEU A 133 -11.06 25.16 -12.20
N VAL A 134 -9.83 24.66 -12.05
CA VAL A 134 -8.63 25.49 -11.80
C VAL A 134 -7.81 25.76 -13.05
N THR A 135 -8.28 25.36 -14.23
CA THR A 135 -7.57 25.55 -15.50
C THR A 135 -8.33 26.52 -16.43
N PRO A 136 -7.73 27.65 -16.88
CA PRO A 136 -6.40 28.15 -16.53
C PRO A 136 -6.25 28.54 -15.06
N PRO A 137 -5.00 28.51 -14.52
CA PRO A 137 -4.69 28.87 -13.14
C PRO A 137 -5.16 30.28 -12.74
N GLY A 138 -5.48 30.47 -11.45
CA GLY A 138 -5.81 31.79 -10.90
C GLY A 138 -7.28 32.20 -11.00
N LYS A 139 -8.17 31.30 -11.44
CA LYS A 139 -9.62 31.54 -11.40
C LYS A 139 -10.14 31.73 -9.98
N PRO A 140 -11.19 32.56 -9.79
CA PRO A 140 -11.87 32.65 -8.50
C PRO A 140 -12.45 31.29 -8.11
N ARG A 141 -12.34 30.94 -6.83
CA ARG A 141 -12.87 29.67 -6.30
C ARG A 141 -14.39 29.71 -6.30
N THR A 142 -15.00 28.88 -7.13
CA THR A 142 -16.46 28.73 -7.17
C THR A 142 -16.95 27.87 -6.00
N GLN A 143 -18.25 27.94 -5.69
CA GLN A 143 -18.85 27.05 -4.70
C GLN A 143 -18.64 25.56 -5.06
N GLN A 144 -18.75 25.24 -6.35
CA GLN A 144 -18.50 23.89 -6.87
C GLN A 144 -17.07 23.42 -6.59
N PHE A 145 -16.07 24.30 -6.76
CA PHE A 145 -14.69 23.98 -6.39
C PHE A 145 -14.58 23.66 -4.90
N MET A 146 -15.20 24.46 -4.03
CA MET A 146 -15.16 24.25 -2.57
C MET A 146 -15.85 22.96 -2.14
N GLU A 147 -16.91 22.55 -2.83
CA GLU A 147 -17.60 21.28 -2.58
C GLU A 147 -16.75 20.08 -3.00
N LEU A 148 -16.22 20.09 -4.23
CA LEU A 148 -15.33 19.02 -4.72
C LEU A 148 -14.05 18.92 -3.88
N HIS A 149 -13.46 20.04 -3.49
CA HIS A 149 -12.27 20.06 -2.64
C HIS A 149 -12.54 19.41 -1.27
N ARG A 150 -13.68 19.72 -0.63
CA ARG A 150 -14.08 19.10 0.63
C ARG A 150 -14.35 17.60 0.48
N TRP A 151 -14.96 17.19 -0.64
CA TRP A 151 -15.15 15.78 -0.95
C TRP A 151 -13.84 15.04 -1.14
N SER A 152 -12.91 15.60 -1.91
CA SER A 152 -11.57 15.03 -2.10
C SER A 152 -10.84 14.84 -0.77
N ALA A 153 -10.89 15.85 0.10
CA ALA A 153 -10.27 15.77 1.43
C ALA A 153 -10.86 14.63 2.28
N ARG A 154 -12.19 14.46 2.26
CA ARG A 154 -12.86 13.36 2.99
C ARG A 154 -12.50 11.99 2.43
N VAL A 155 -12.57 11.82 1.12
CA VAL A 155 -12.28 10.53 0.47
C VAL A 155 -10.82 10.13 0.69
N ASN A 156 -9.89 11.07 0.54
CA ASN A 156 -8.47 10.81 0.83
C ASN A 156 -8.21 10.49 2.31
N THR A 157 -8.92 11.14 3.23
CA THR A 157 -8.85 10.81 4.66
C THR A 157 -9.33 9.38 4.93
N VAL A 158 -10.48 8.99 4.38
CA VAL A 158 -11.02 7.63 4.52
C VAL A 158 -10.04 6.60 3.93
N ASN A 159 -9.51 6.84 2.72
CA ASN A 159 -8.52 5.97 2.10
C ASN A 159 -7.27 5.82 2.97
N LEU A 160 -6.75 6.91 3.53
CA LEU A 160 -5.59 6.86 4.42
C LEU A 160 -5.88 6.03 5.67
N LEU A 161 -7.06 6.19 6.29
CA LEU A 161 -7.46 5.40 7.46
C LEU A 161 -7.59 3.91 7.14
N LEU A 162 -8.15 3.55 5.96
CA LEU A 162 -8.19 2.17 5.48
C LEU A 162 -6.78 1.60 5.31
N CYS A 163 -5.86 2.36 4.69
CA CYS A 163 -4.47 1.95 4.55
C CYS A 163 -3.77 1.81 5.91
N MET A 164 -4.01 2.71 6.87
CA MET A 164 -3.45 2.62 8.23
C MET A 164 -3.97 1.40 9.00
N ALA A 165 -5.27 1.11 8.90
CA ALA A 165 -5.86 -0.10 9.49
C ALA A 165 -5.24 -1.36 8.88
N ALA A 166 -5.12 -1.41 7.55
CA ALA A 166 -4.47 -2.51 6.84
C ALA A 166 -2.98 -2.64 7.21
N ALA A 167 -2.25 -1.54 7.38
CA ALA A 167 -0.84 -1.55 7.79
C ALA A 167 -0.68 -2.05 9.22
N THR A 168 -1.56 -1.64 10.14
CA THR A 168 -1.62 -2.17 11.50
C THR A 168 -1.87 -3.67 11.46
N LEU A 169 -2.86 -4.11 10.67
CA LEU A 169 -3.13 -5.52 10.42
C LEU A 169 -2.04 -6.23 9.61
N LEU A 170 -1.06 -5.59 8.97
CA LEU A 170 0.08 -6.29 8.37
C LEU A 170 1.24 -6.42 9.37
N ASN A 171 1.39 -5.45 10.26
CA ASN A 171 2.52 -5.34 11.18
C ASN A 171 2.24 -5.86 12.59
N TRP A 172 0.98 -6.10 12.96
CA TRP A 172 0.63 -6.64 14.29
C TRP A 172 1.32 -7.99 14.56
N PRO A 173 1.92 -8.18 15.75
CA PRO A 173 2.64 -9.40 16.10
C PRO A 173 1.73 -10.62 16.10
N VAL A 174 2.31 -11.78 15.81
CA VAL A 174 1.64 -13.07 15.93
C VAL A 174 1.89 -13.57 17.35
N ALA A 175 0.85 -13.99 18.07
CA ALA A 175 1.01 -14.59 19.39
C ALA A 175 1.93 -15.81 19.25
N ARG A 176 3.09 -15.79 19.93
CA ARG A 176 3.96 -16.97 20.02
C ARG A 176 3.32 -17.93 21.00
N ALA A 177 3.25 -19.22 20.66
CA ALA A 177 2.89 -20.23 21.63
C ALA A 177 3.89 -20.20 22.80
N PRO A 178 3.45 -20.41 24.05
CA PRO A 178 4.35 -20.50 25.19
C PRO A 178 5.37 -21.61 24.93
N VAL A 179 6.66 -21.31 25.12
CA VAL A 179 7.70 -22.33 25.14
C VAL A 179 7.48 -23.14 26.41
N ALA A 180 7.08 -24.40 26.28
CA ALA A 180 7.05 -25.31 27.40
C ALA A 180 8.48 -25.44 27.94
N LEU A 181 8.71 -25.02 29.18
CA LEU A 181 9.98 -25.26 29.84
C LEU A 181 10.09 -26.78 30.08
N PRO A 182 11.27 -27.39 29.85
CA PRO A 182 11.48 -28.79 30.22
C PRO A 182 11.26 -28.92 31.73
N GLU A 183 10.39 -29.86 32.13
CA GLU A 183 10.19 -30.19 33.54
C GLU A 183 11.52 -30.68 34.10
N SER A 184 12.08 -29.94 35.06
CA SER A 184 13.24 -30.38 35.82
C SER A 184 12.79 -31.50 36.77
N HIS A 185 13.18 -32.74 36.45
CA HIS A 185 13.14 -33.88 37.37
C HIS A 185 14.36 -33.85 38.30
#